data_AF-A0AAU4BCZ5-F1
#
_entry.id   AF-A0AAU4BCZ5-F1
#
_cell.length_a   1.000
_cell.length_b   1.000
_cell.length_c   1.000
_cell.angle_alpha   90.00
_cell.angle_beta   90.00
_cell.angle_gamma   90.00
#
_symmetry.space_group_name_H-M   'P 1'
#
loop_
_entity.id
_entity.type
_entity.pdbx_description
1 polymer ?
#
loop_
_entity_poly.entity_id
_entity_poly.type
_entity_poly.pdbx_seq_one_letter_code
_entity_poly.pdbx_strand_id
1 'polypeptide(L)'
;MIGTVQRSVLSWRTRRRPETAVRYLEALVVALEPEGWRFVRLYRIQEFPIPVPLLWVYVRHIGMAVSVLAVPGGSWAYYEAHRGRAGYLAACGDAGTAADIVGRQLKRRMFPGTW
;
A
#
# COMPACT_ATOMS: atom_id res chain seq x y z
N MET A 1 16.98 -19.70 -11.69
CA MET A 1 16.01 -20.21 -10.68
C MET A 1 16.14 -19.50 -9.32
N ILE A 2 16.44 -18.19 -9.26
CA ILE A 2 16.63 -17.46 -7.98
C ILE A 2 15.37 -16.65 -7.58
N GLY A 3 14.44 -16.42 -8.53
CA GLY A 3 13.27 -15.56 -8.31
C GLY A 3 12.15 -16.14 -7.44
N THR A 4 11.96 -17.46 -7.42
CA THR A 4 10.81 -18.09 -6.73
C THR A 4 11.02 -18.20 -5.23
N VAL A 5 12.21 -18.64 -4.78
CA VAL A 5 12.53 -18.77 -3.35
C VAL A 5 12.50 -17.40 -2.67
N GLN A 6 13.08 -16.38 -3.30
CA GLN A 6 13.06 -15.01 -2.79
C GLN A 6 11.63 -14.46 -2.67
N ARG A 7 10.77 -14.72 -3.67
CA ARG A 7 9.34 -14.33 -3.58
C ARG A 7 8.63 -15.02 -2.42
N SER A 8 8.86 -16.31 -2.23
CA SER A 8 8.24 -17.08 -1.14
C SER A 8 8.68 -16.58 0.23
N VAL A 9 9.99 -16.33 0.43
CA VAL A 9 10.53 -15.78 1.68
C VAL A 9 9.95 -14.39 1.97
N LEU A 10 9.86 -13.52 0.97
CA LEU A 10 9.31 -12.18 1.17
C LEU A 10 7.79 -12.19 1.41
N SER A 11 7.05 -13.08 0.73
CA SER A 11 5.62 -13.29 1.00
C SER A 11 5.39 -13.76 2.44
N TRP A 12 6.20 -14.71 2.90
CA TRP A 12 6.17 -15.20 4.27
C TRP A 12 6.52 -14.12 5.29
N ARG A 13 7.57 -13.31 5.03
CA ARG A 13 7.93 -12.17 5.90
C ARG A 13 6.80 -11.15 6.00
N THR A 14 6.10 -10.90 4.90
CA THR A 14 4.95 -9.98 4.87
C THR A 14 3.83 -10.51 5.78
N ARG A 15 3.50 -11.80 5.67
CA ARG A 15 2.46 -12.43 6.51
C ARG A 15 2.83 -12.55 7.98
N ARG A 16 4.12 -12.73 8.31
CA ARG A 16 4.59 -12.88 9.71
C ARG A 16 4.72 -11.57 10.48
N ARG A 17 4.69 -10.42 9.82
CA ARG A 17 4.82 -9.11 10.48
C ARG A 17 3.69 -8.15 10.08
N PRO A 18 2.43 -8.53 10.33
CA PRO A 18 1.29 -7.69 9.97
C PRO A 18 1.36 -6.33 10.66
N GLU A 19 1.82 -6.27 11.91
CA GLU A 19 1.94 -5.00 12.65
C GLU A 19 2.91 -3.99 12.03
N THR A 20 4.01 -4.47 11.44
CA THR A 20 4.95 -3.58 10.74
C THR A 20 4.29 -2.98 9.50
N ALA A 21 3.55 -3.80 8.74
CA ALA A 21 2.80 -3.33 7.59
C ALA A 21 1.71 -2.34 8.00
N VAL A 22 0.96 -2.62 9.07
CA VAL A 22 -0.05 -1.71 9.63
C VAL A 22 0.56 -0.36 10.03
N ARG A 23 1.70 -0.36 10.74
CA ARG A 23 2.39 0.88 11.12
C ARG A 23 2.72 1.76 9.92
N TYR A 24 3.20 1.17 8.82
CA TYR A 24 3.48 1.92 7.60
C TYR A 24 2.20 2.40 6.91
N LEU A 25 1.15 1.58 6.88
CA LEU A 25 -0.15 2.03 6.34
C LEU A 25 -0.73 3.19 7.14
N GLU A 26 -0.59 3.21 8.47
CA GLU A 26 -1.02 4.35 9.29
C GLU A 26 -0.16 5.60 9.04
N ALA A 27 1.15 5.45 8.84
CA ALA A 27 2.00 6.58 8.44
C ALA A 27 1.55 7.17 7.08
N LEU A 28 1.12 6.32 6.15
CA LEU A 28 0.55 6.75 4.88
C LEU A 28 -0.80 7.47 5.05
N VAL A 29 -1.64 7.05 6.00
CA VAL A 29 -2.89 7.77 6.31
C VAL A 29 -2.57 9.19 6.77
N VAL A 30 -1.67 9.36 7.74
CA VAL A 30 -1.27 10.68 8.25
C VAL A 30 -0.74 11.58 7.12
N ALA A 31 0.04 11.02 6.19
CA ALA A 31 0.55 11.78 5.05
C ALA A 31 -0.53 12.20 4.04
N LEU A 32 -1.60 11.40 3.89
CA LEU A 32 -2.71 11.66 2.95
C LEU A 32 -3.86 12.48 3.58
N GLU A 33 -3.98 12.53 4.90
CA GLU A 33 -5.06 13.25 5.60
C GLU A 33 -5.21 14.73 5.17
N PRO A 34 -4.12 15.52 5.01
CA PRO A 34 -4.22 16.93 4.59
C PRO A 34 -4.87 17.13 3.22
N GLU A 35 -4.85 16.12 2.36
CA GLU A 35 -5.41 16.18 1.00
C GLU A 35 -6.91 15.83 0.93
N GLY A 36 -7.55 15.51 2.07
CA GLY A 36 -8.99 15.24 2.14
C GLY A 36 -9.41 13.86 1.64
N TRP A 37 -8.45 12.92 1.53
CA TRP A 37 -8.73 11.52 1.22
C TRP A 37 -9.49 10.83 2.35
N ARG A 38 -10.28 9.80 2.00
CA ARG A 38 -10.94 8.90 2.96
C ARG A 38 -10.28 7.54 2.93
N PHE A 39 -10.40 6.81 4.04
CA PHE A 39 -9.65 5.59 4.29
C PHE A 39 -10.54 4.46 4.82
N VAL A 40 -10.40 3.26 4.25
CA VAL A 40 -10.90 2.02 4.87
C VAL A 40 -9.71 1.13 5.23
N ARG A 41 -9.58 0.84 6.52
CA ARG A 41 -8.51 0.03 7.10
C ARG A 41 -8.89 -1.45 7.05
N LEU A 42 -8.43 -2.14 6.01
CA LEU A 42 -8.75 -3.53 5.71
C LEU A 42 -7.67 -4.47 6.29
N TYR A 43 -7.31 -4.27 7.55
CA TYR A 43 -6.27 -5.07 8.22
C TYR A 43 -6.68 -5.56 9.61
N ARG A 44 -7.91 -5.27 10.06
CA ARG A 44 -8.50 -5.91 11.24
C ARG A 44 -8.87 -7.34 10.87
N ILE A 45 -8.00 -8.30 11.19
CA ILE A 45 -8.16 -9.73 10.87
C ILE A 45 -9.48 -10.31 11.40
N GLN A 46 -10.02 -9.76 12.50
CA GLN A 46 -11.32 -10.17 13.06
C GLN A 46 -12.50 -9.77 12.16
N GLU A 47 -12.35 -8.73 11.35
CA GLU A 47 -13.39 -8.20 10.46
C GLU A 47 -13.16 -8.65 9.00
N PHE A 48 -11.90 -8.86 8.60
CA PHE A 48 -11.52 -9.19 7.23
C PHE A 48 -10.49 -10.31 7.20
N PRO A 49 -10.80 -11.50 6.62
CA PRO A 49 -9.86 -12.62 6.51
C PRO A 49 -8.84 -12.40 5.38
N ILE A 50 -8.23 -11.21 5.32
CA ILE A 50 -7.25 -10.83 4.29
C ILE A 50 -5.84 -11.09 4.86
N PRO A 51 -5.02 -11.93 4.21
CA PRO A 51 -3.72 -12.36 4.75
C PRO A 51 -2.63 -11.28 4.75
N VAL A 52 -2.90 -10.10 4.16
CA VAL A 52 -1.98 -8.97 4.10
C VAL A 52 -2.76 -7.71 4.46
N PRO A 53 -2.23 -6.85 5.35
CA PRO A 53 -2.84 -5.56 5.65
C PRO A 53 -3.06 -4.71 4.40
N LEU A 54 -4.28 -4.22 4.21
CA LEU A 54 -4.65 -3.34 3.11
C LEU A 54 -5.21 -2.01 3.64
N LEU A 55 -4.96 -0.95 2.89
CA LEU A 55 -5.57 0.36 3.07
C LEU A 55 -6.28 0.74 1.78
N TRP A 56 -7.60 0.94 1.84
CA TRP A 56 -8.35 1.51 0.73
C TRP A 56 -8.36 3.04 0.86
N VAL A 57 -7.70 3.74 -0.06
CA VAL A 57 -7.70 5.20 -0.15
C VAL A 57 -8.70 5.62 -1.21
N TYR A 58 -9.62 6.52 -0.89
CA TYR A 58 -10.68 6.89 -1.83
C TYR A 58 -11.25 8.29 -1.60
N VAL A 59 -11.96 8.77 -2.63
CA VAL A 59 -12.96 9.84 -2.50
C VAL A 59 -14.07 9.57 -3.50
N ARG A 60 -15.32 9.81 -3.08
CA ARG A 60 -16.52 9.39 -3.84
C ARG A 60 -16.43 7.90 -4.23
N HIS A 61 -16.40 7.59 -5.53
CA HIS A 61 -16.35 6.23 -6.06
C HIS A 61 -14.97 5.84 -6.60
N ILE A 62 -13.97 6.73 -6.47
CA ILE A 62 -12.64 6.54 -7.03
C ILE A 62 -11.69 6.21 -5.89
N GLY A 63 -11.02 5.06 -5.99
CA GLY A 63 -10.11 4.61 -4.96
C GLY A 63 -8.99 3.71 -5.45
N MET A 64 -8.12 3.36 -4.51
CA MET A 64 -6.98 2.49 -4.69
C MET A 64 -6.75 1.70 -3.41
N ALA A 65 -6.51 0.40 -3.56
CA ALA A 65 -6.00 -0.44 -2.48
C ALA A 65 -4.48 -0.35 -2.44
N VAL A 66 -3.93 0.01 -1.29
CA VAL A 66 -2.50 0.03 -1.00
C VAL A 66 -2.18 -1.08 -0.01
N SER A 67 -1.06 -1.77 -0.24
CA SER A 67 -0.49 -2.78 0.65
C SER A 67 0.96 -2.45 0.95
N VAL A 68 1.50 -3.05 2.01
CA VAL A 68 2.92 -2.93 2.35
C VAL A 68 3.55 -4.32 2.28
N LEU A 69 4.57 -4.47 1.43
CA LEU A 69 5.23 -5.75 1.20
C LEU A 69 6.70 -5.68 1.62
N ALA A 70 7.21 -6.78 2.18
CA ALA A 70 8.63 -6.93 2.42
C ALA A 70 9.39 -6.98 1.09
N VAL A 71 10.55 -6.33 1.05
CA VAL A 71 11.47 -6.31 -0.10
C VAL A 71 12.86 -6.86 0.31
N PRO A 72 13.74 -7.20 -0.67
CA PRO A 72 15.10 -7.65 -0.35
C PRO A 72 15.86 -6.64 0.51
N GLY A 73 16.80 -7.11 1.33
CA GLY A 73 17.55 -6.26 2.27
C GLY A 73 16.81 -5.95 3.58
N GLY A 74 15.61 -6.51 3.78
CA GLY A 74 14.89 -6.45 5.04
C GLY A 74 14.04 -5.20 5.25
N SER A 75 13.97 -4.33 4.24
CA SER A 75 13.10 -3.16 4.19
C SER A 75 11.69 -3.51 3.69
N TRP A 76 10.86 -2.47 3.58
CA TRP A 76 9.45 -2.55 3.18
C TRP A 76 9.14 -1.45 2.16
N ALA A 77 8.15 -1.70 1.30
CA ALA A 77 7.67 -0.71 0.36
C ALA A 77 6.14 -0.75 0.23
N TYR A 78 5.57 0.41 -0.12
CA TYR A 78 4.17 0.57 -0.49
C TYR A 78 3.95 0.07 -1.91
N TYR A 79 2.85 -0.66 -2.10
CA TYR A 79 2.44 -1.20 -3.39
C TYR A 79 0.95 -0.99 -3.61
N GLU A 80 0.57 -0.69 -4.85
CA GLU A 80 -0.80 -0.86 -5.30
C GLU A 80 -1.18 -2.35 -5.26
N ALA A 81 -2.12 -2.69 -4.39
CA ALA A 81 -2.39 -4.07 -3.99
C ALA A 81 -2.80 -4.96 -5.17
N HIS A 82 -3.61 -4.43 -6.10
CA HIS A 82 -4.10 -5.20 -7.25
C HIS A 82 -2.98 -5.60 -8.23
N ARG A 83 -1.87 -4.86 -8.24
CA ARG A 83 -0.70 -5.12 -9.11
C ARG A 83 0.38 -5.93 -8.41
N GLY A 84 0.20 -6.25 -7.13
CA GLY A 84 1.19 -6.91 -6.30
C GLY A 84 2.55 -6.22 -6.40
N ARG A 85 3.62 -6.98 -6.65
CA ARG A 85 4.99 -6.45 -6.75
C ARG A 85 5.25 -5.55 -7.96
N ALA A 86 4.40 -5.60 -8.99
CA ALA A 86 4.50 -4.70 -10.13
C ALA A 86 3.89 -3.30 -9.84
N GLY A 87 3.19 -3.16 -8.72
CA GLY A 87 2.55 -1.91 -8.30
C GLY A 87 3.40 -1.06 -7.37
N TYR A 88 4.73 -1.10 -7.47
CA TYR A 88 5.60 -0.33 -6.57
C TYR A 88 5.22 1.15 -6.56
N LEU A 89 5.03 1.72 -5.37
CA LEU A 89 4.74 3.13 -5.18
C LEU A 89 5.98 3.83 -4.61
N ALA A 90 6.40 3.46 -3.41
CA ALA A 90 7.55 4.07 -2.74
C ALA A 90 8.09 3.17 -1.62
N ALA A 91 9.32 3.43 -1.17
CA ALA A 91 9.87 2.79 0.02
C ALA A 91 9.15 3.26 1.29
N CYS A 92 8.95 2.37 2.26
CA CYS A 92 8.22 2.71 3.49
C CYS A 92 8.93 3.71 4.42
N GLY A 93 10.20 4.02 4.17
CA GLY A 93 10.93 5.08 4.86
C GLY A 93 10.50 6.50 4.48
N ASP A 94 9.65 6.63 3.45
CA ASP A 94 9.16 7.91 2.96
C ASP A 94 7.66 7.80 2.63
N ALA A 95 6.81 8.08 3.62
CA ALA A 95 5.36 8.11 3.44
C ALA A 95 4.89 9.31 2.62
N GLY A 96 5.66 10.40 2.56
CA GLY A 96 5.33 11.59 1.77
C GLY A 96 5.38 11.31 0.28
N THR A 97 6.48 10.72 -0.20
CA THR A 97 6.59 10.28 -1.60
C THR A 97 5.49 9.27 -1.96
N ALA A 98 5.15 8.36 -1.04
CA ALA A 98 4.04 7.43 -1.24
C ALA A 98 2.70 8.16 -1.40
N ALA A 99 2.41 9.15 -0.53
CA ALA A 99 1.21 9.96 -0.58
C ALA A 99 1.10 10.75 -1.89
N ASP A 100 2.19 11.41 -2.33
CA ASP A 100 2.23 12.15 -3.59
C ASP A 100 1.90 11.27 -4.80
N ILE A 101 2.47 10.06 -4.85
CA ILE A 101 2.24 9.11 -5.94
C ILE A 101 0.79 8.61 -5.92
N VAL A 102 0.27 8.25 -4.76
CA VAL A 102 -1.13 7.80 -4.59
C VAL A 102 -2.09 8.91 -4.99
N GLY A 103 -1.91 10.12 -4.44
CA GLY A 103 -2.72 11.29 -4.74
C GLY A 103 -2.73 11.62 -6.23
N ARG A 104 -1.56 11.61 -6.89
CA ARG A 104 -1.46 11.83 -8.34
C ARG A 104 -2.19 10.77 -9.15
N GLN A 105 -2.08 9.49 -8.78
CA GLN A 105 -2.79 8.41 -9.46
C GLN A 105 -4.31 8.55 -9.29
N LEU A 106 -4.79 8.87 -8.09
CA LEU A 106 -6.21 9.08 -7.83
C LEU A 106 -6.75 10.33 -8.55
N LYS A 107 -6.00 11.44 -8.56
CA LYS A 107 -6.36 12.66 -9.32
C LYS A 107 -6.47 12.37 -10.82
N ARG A 108 -5.54 11.59 -11.39
CA ARG A 108 -5.64 11.14 -12.80
C ARG A 108 -6.88 10.28 -13.08
N ARG A 109 -7.30 9.44 -12.12
CA ARG A 109 -8.55 8.66 -12.24
C ARG A 109 -9.80 9.54 -12.16
N MET A 110 -9.75 10.67 -11.44
CA MET A 110 -10.86 11.64 -11.37
C MET A 110 -11.02 12.47 -12.62
N PHE A 111 -9.92 12.88 -13.22
CA PHE A 111 -9.90 13.80 -14.35
C PHE A 111 -9.23 13.14 -15.57
N PRO A 112 -9.84 12.09 -16.15
CA PRO A 112 -9.29 11.45 -17.34
C PRO A 112 -9.20 12.46 -18.50
N GLY A 113 -8.02 12.59 -19.11
CA GLY A 113 -7.78 13.48 -20.25
C GLY A 113 -7.25 14.89 -19.92
N THR A 114 -6.87 15.16 -18.67
CA THR A 114 -6.30 16.46 -18.25
C THR A 114 -4.76 16.49 -18.16
N TRP A 115 -4.09 15.43 -18.64
CA TRP A 115 -2.65 15.21 -18.53
C TRP A 115 -2.07 14.61 -19.81
#